data_AF-A0A1X0R299-F1
#
_entry.id   AF-A0A1X0R299-F1
#
_cell.length_a   1.000
_cell.length_b   1.000
_cell.length_c   1.000
_cell.angle_alpha   90.00
_cell.angle_beta   90.00
_cell.angle_gamma   90.00
#
_symmetry.space_group_name_H-M   'P 1'
#
loop_
_entity.id
_entity.type
_entity.pdbx_description
1 polymer ?
#
loop_
_entity_poly.entity_id
_entity_poly.type
_entity_poly.pdbx_seq_one_letter_code
_entity_poly.pdbx_strand_id
1 'polypeptide(L)'
;MNNNNNSKKPVQPNKENDKEAGNILFKRLLSDKLNTIDDLKHAQANLEKNMKYTHKPSKATLAFTLAEDLINECIYNVVMDAHREIKKENSICQICQTKCKHYVKKPGLDIWGKSYNASTLPFYECANCQKSISATRYAPHLEKCLGLSGRQSSRVASRRIQNAENAYNKKMTLSE
;
A
#
# COMPACT_ATOMS: atom_id res chain seq x y z
N MET A 1 25.87 28.75 -61.65
CA MET A 1 25.01 27.67 -61.12
C MET A 1 24.30 28.16 -59.86
N ASN A 2 22.98 27.99 -59.81
CA ASN A 2 22.15 28.14 -58.63
C ASN A 2 22.65 27.25 -57.47
N ASN A 3 22.49 27.72 -56.23
CA ASN A 3 21.61 27.03 -55.28
C ASN A 3 21.28 27.93 -54.08
N ASN A 4 20.01 28.32 -54.04
CA ASN A 4 19.27 28.77 -52.88
C ASN A 4 19.27 27.69 -51.80
N ASN A 5 19.46 28.06 -50.54
CA ASN A 5 18.93 27.32 -49.40
C ASN A 5 18.55 28.30 -48.29
N ASN A 6 17.26 28.61 -48.27
CA ASN A 6 16.60 29.41 -47.25
C ASN A 6 16.27 28.49 -46.06
N SER A 7 16.90 28.71 -44.91
CA SER A 7 16.58 27.99 -43.66
C SER A 7 16.26 29.01 -42.57
N LYS A 8 14.96 29.23 -42.35
CA LYS A 8 14.42 29.94 -41.18
C LYS A 8 14.88 29.22 -39.90
N LYS A 9 15.67 29.90 -39.07
CA LYS A 9 15.91 29.46 -37.68
C LYS A 9 14.71 29.88 -36.79
N PRO A 10 14.36 29.10 -35.75
CA PRO A 10 13.23 29.38 -34.87
C PRO A 10 13.54 30.55 -33.91
N VAL A 11 12.56 31.43 -33.72
CA VAL A 11 12.56 32.47 -32.67
C VAL A 11 12.53 31.78 -31.30
N GLN A 12 13.53 32.06 -30.46
CA GLN A 12 13.58 31.55 -29.08
C GLN A 12 12.63 32.37 -28.19
N PRO A 13 11.82 31.75 -27.31
CA PRO A 13 10.93 32.47 -26.42
C PRO A 13 11.70 33.18 -25.29
N ASN A 14 11.37 34.47 -25.07
CA ASN A 14 11.95 35.36 -24.06
C ASN A 14 11.62 34.92 -22.62
N LYS A 15 12.37 33.95 -22.08
CA LYS A 15 12.21 33.42 -20.71
C LYS A 15 12.50 34.43 -19.58
N GLU A 16 13.07 35.59 -19.88
CA GLU A 16 13.38 36.64 -18.90
C GLU A 16 12.17 37.54 -18.61
N ASN A 17 11.45 37.95 -19.67
CA ASN A 17 10.25 38.77 -19.55
C ASN A 17 9.12 38.05 -18.80
N ASP A 18 8.98 36.73 -18.97
CA ASP A 18 7.96 35.93 -18.28
C ASP A 18 8.22 35.82 -16.76
N LYS A 19 9.50 35.77 -16.35
CA LYS A 19 9.90 35.74 -14.93
C LYS A 19 9.73 37.11 -14.27
N GLU A 20 10.05 38.18 -14.99
CA GLU A 20 9.88 39.55 -14.50
C GLU A 20 8.41 39.93 -14.35
N ALA A 21 7.57 39.56 -15.34
CA ALA A 21 6.12 39.67 -15.24
C ALA A 21 5.56 38.87 -14.04
N GLY A 22 6.04 37.64 -13.83
CA GLY A 22 5.67 36.83 -12.66
C GLY A 22 6.04 37.47 -11.32
N ASN A 23 7.23 38.08 -11.23
CA ASN A 23 7.69 38.79 -10.04
C ASN A 23 6.86 40.06 -9.75
N ILE A 24 6.48 40.81 -10.79
CA ILE A 24 5.63 42.01 -10.65
C ILE A 24 4.23 41.62 -10.17
N LEU A 25 3.64 40.57 -10.76
CA LEU A 25 2.35 40.03 -10.33
C LEU A 25 2.38 39.55 -8.88
N PHE A 26 3.44 38.83 -8.48
CA PHE A 26 3.61 38.37 -7.11
C PHE A 26 3.70 39.53 -6.11
N LYS A 27 4.48 40.58 -6.43
CA LYS A 27 4.56 41.79 -5.59
C LYS A 27 3.23 42.49 -5.44
N ARG A 28 2.46 42.62 -6.52
CA ARG A 28 1.11 43.19 -6.48
C ARG A 28 0.19 42.35 -5.59
N LEU A 29 0.16 41.03 -5.80
CA LEU A 29 -0.66 40.11 -5.00
C LEU A 29 -0.32 40.16 -3.51
N LEU A 30 0.97 40.27 -3.19
CA LEU A 30 1.45 40.41 -1.82
C LEU A 30 1.01 41.72 -1.21
N SER A 31 1.11 42.83 -1.95
CA SER A 31 0.61 44.14 -1.53
C SER A 31 -0.91 44.11 -1.27
N ASP A 32 -1.68 43.49 -2.17
CA ASP A 32 -3.13 43.38 -2.02
C ASP A 32 -3.51 42.57 -0.78
N LYS A 33 -2.78 41.47 -0.50
CA LYS A 33 -2.96 40.68 0.73
C LYS A 33 -2.58 41.46 2.00
N LEU A 34 -1.50 42.24 1.97
CA LEU A 34 -1.10 43.09 3.09
C LEU A 34 -2.14 44.18 3.37
N ASN A 35 -2.66 44.83 2.33
CA ASN A 35 -3.74 45.82 2.45
C ASN A 35 -5.01 45.18 3.02
N THR A 36 -5.38 43.99 2.53
CA THR A 36 -6.54 43.24 3.08
C THR A 36 -6.37 42.94 4.56
N ILE A 37 -5.15 42.58 5.00
CA ILE A 37 -4.86 42.34 6.43
C ILE A 37 -5.04 43.63 7.24
N ASP A 38 -4.60 44.77 6.71
CA ASP A 38 -4.71 46.06 7.39
C ASP A 38 -6.17 46.51 7.51
N ASP A 39 -6.96 46.35 6.44
CA ASP A 39 -8.40 46.62 6.43
C ASP A 39 -9.15 45.77 7.46
N LEU A 40 -8.80 44.48 7.56
CA LEU A 40 -9.39 43.57 8.55
C LEU A 40 -9.02 43.96 9.97
N LYS A 41 -7.77 44.38 10.23
CA LYS A 41 -7.35 44.88 11.54
C LYS A 41 -8.08 46.18 11.91
N HIS A 42 -8.25 47.09 10.96
CA HIS A 42 -9.01 48.31 11.17
C HIS A 42 -10.49 48.03 11.45
N ALA A 43 -11.11 47.10 10.71
CA ALA A 43 -12.47 46.65 10.95
C ALA A 43 -12.61 46.03 12.35
N GLN A 44 -11.67 45.17 12.76
CA GLN A 44 -11.64 44.57 14.08
C GLN A 44 -11.56 45.64 15.18
N ALA A 45 -10.64 46.60 15.06
CA ALA A 45 -10.49 47.69 16.03
C ALA A 45 -11.74 48.57 16.13
N ASN A 46 -12.45 48.79 15.02
CA ASN A 46 -13.71 49.53 15.02
C ASN A 46 -14.85 48.72 15.65
N LEU A 47 -14.92 47.42 15.39
CA LEU A 47 -15.89 46.52 16.03
C LEU A 47 -15.65 46.49 17.54
N GLU A 48 -14.41 46.33 18.00
CA GLU A 48 -14.04 46.33 19.41
C GLU A 48 -14.44 47.64 20.12
N LYS A 49 -14.22 48.80 19.49
CA LYS A 49 -14.63 50.11 20.04
C LYS A 49 -16.15 50.30 20.12
N ASN A 50 -16.89 49.75 19.16
CA ASN A 50 -18.34 49.94 19.05
C ASN A 50 -19.16 48.83 19.72
N MET A 51 -18.52 47.74 20.17
CA MET A 51 -19.17 46.63 20.84
C MET A 51 -19.53 46.99 22.29
N LYS A 52 -20.59 47.79 22.46
CA LYS A 52 -21.14 48.23 23.76
C LYS A 52 -22.05 47.20 24.45
N TYR A 53 -22.31 46.04 23.85
CA TYR A 53 -23.06 44.95 24.47
C TYR A 53 -22.19 43.70 24.58
N THR A 54 -21.62 43.48 25.76
CA THR A 54 -21.04 42.19 26.12
C THR A 54 -22.12 41.37 26.80
N HIS A 55 -22.92 40.65 26.02
CA HIS A 55 -23.61 39.51 26.60
C HIS A 55 -22.50 38.52 26.99
N LYS A 56 -22.15 38.47 28.28
CA LYS A 56 -21.21 37.45 28.76
C LYS A 56 -21.76 36.10 28.28
N PRO A 57 -20.99 35.32 27.51
CA PRO A 57 -21.48 34.05 27.03
C PRO A 57 -21.89 33.22 28.25
N SER A 58 -23.04 32.56 28.17
CA SER A 58 -23.43 31.68 29.27
C SER A 58 -22.33 30.63 29.45
N LYS A 59 -22.18 30.09 30.67
CA LYS A 59 -21.20 29.03 30.92
C LYS A 59 -21.38 27.85 29.96
N ALA A 60 -22.64 27.55 29.59
CA ALA A 60 -22.95 26.52 28.62
C ALA A 60 -22.39 26.87 27.22
N THR A 61 -22.58 28.12 26.78
CA THR A 61 -22.05 28.60 25.49
C THR A 61 -20.54 28.46 25.45
N LEU A 62 -19.84 28.90 26.51
CA LEU A 62 -18.38 28.78 26.60
C LEU A 62 -17.94 27.31 26.60
N ALA A 63 -18.62 26.43 27.34
CA ALA A 63 -18.32 25.01 27.38
C ALA A 63 -18.50 24.35 26.00
N PHE A 64 -19.53 24.71 25.25
CA PHE A 64 -19.74 24.21 23.89
C PHE A 64 -18.70 24.71 22.91
N THR A 65 -18.29 25.97 22.97
CA THR A 65 -17.20 26.49 22.13
C THR A 65 -15.89 25.76 22.39
N LEU A 66 -15.54 25.54 23.66
CA LEU A 66 -14.35 24.77 24.02
C LEU A 66 -14.44 23.31 23.55
N ALA A 67 -15.62 22.69 23.68
CA ALA A 67 -15.82 21.33 23.18
C ALA A 67 -15.70 21.26 21.65
N GLU A 68 -16.23 22.25 20.94
CA GLU A 68 -16.13 22.35 19.49
C GLU A 68 -14.67 22.50 19.05
N ASP A 69 -13.89 23.37 19.69
CA ASP A 69 -12.46 23.53 19.40
C ASP A 69 -11.69 22.20 19.59
N LEU A 70 -11.96 21.48 20.69
CA LEU A 70 -11.33 20.18 20.94
C LEU A 70 -11.73 19.12 19.90
N ILE A 71 -13.01 19.07 19.54
CA ILE A 71 -13.51 18.14 18.52
C ILE A 71 -12.89 18.47 17.16
N ASN A 72 -12.79 19.75 16.81
CA ASN A 72 -12.20 20.20 15.56
C ASN A 72 -10.73 19.80 15.46
N GLU A 73 -9.94 19.94 16.54
CA GLU A 73 -8.56 19.45 16.58
C GLU A 73 -8.48 17.92 16.39
N CYS A 74 -9.36 17.14 17.03
CA CYS A 74 -9.43 15.71 16.81
C CYS A 74 -9.78 15.34 15.35
N ILE A 75 -10.76 16.01 14.76
CA ILE A 75 -11.16 15.81 13.37
C ILE A 75 -10.01 16.16 12.43
N TYR A 76 -9.34 17.29 12.65
CA TYR A 76 -8.24 17.74 11.81
C TYR A 76 -7.10 16.71 11.78
N ASN A 77 -6.74 16.14 12.93
CA ASN A 77 -5.72 15.09 13.00
C ASN A 77 -6.09 13.87 12.16
N VAL A 78 -7.31 13.34 12.30
CA VAL A 78 -7.77 12.18 11.53
C VAL A 78 -7.80 12.48 10.03
N VAL A 79 -8.31 13.65 9.64
CA VAL A 79 -8.40 14.04 8.22
C VAL A 79 -7.01 14.23 7.62
N MET A 80 -6.09 14.88 8.33
CA MET A 80 -4.72 15.09 7.85
C MET A 80 -3.95 13.78 7.71
N ASP A 81 -4.14 12.83 8.62
CA ASP A 81 -3.53 11.51 8.51
C ASP A 81 -4.10 10.72 7.33
N ALA A 82 -5.43 10.71 7.16
CA ALA A 82 -6.07 10.07 6.00
C ALA A 82 -5.59 10.68 4.67
N HIS A 83 -5.55 12.01 4.59
CA HIS A 83 -5.07 12.73 3.41
C HIS A 83 -3.58 12.44 3.13
N ARG A 84 -2.74 12.39 4.19
CA ARG A 84 -1.32 12.04 4.08
C ARG A 84 -1.14 10.64 3.49
N GLU A 85 -1.90 9.65 3.97
CA GLU A 85 -1.79 8.28 3.47
C GLU A 85 -2.23 8.17 2.00
N ILE A 86 -3.34 8.80 1.62
CA ILE A 86 -3.80 8.84 0.21
C ILE A 86 -2.76 9.53 -0.69
N LYS A 87 -2.18 10.64 -0.23
CA LYS A 87 -1.15 11.36 -1.00
C LYS A 87 0.12 10.54 -1.15
N LYS A 88 0.55 9.84 -0.10
CA LYS A 88 1.68 8.92 -0.14
C LYS A 88 1.42 7.76 -1.11
N GLU A 89 0.22 7.21 -1.11
CA GLU A 89 -0.20 6.14 -2.02
C GLU A 89 -0.18 6.58 -3.49
N ASN A 90 -0.61 7.82 -3.77
CA ASN A 90 -0.62 8.36 -5.13
C ASN A 90 0.75 8.86 -5.60
N SER A 91 1.66 9.19 -4.67
CA SER A 91 2.99 9.69 -5.00
C SER A 91 3.92 8.60 -5.54
N ILE A 92 4.79 8.97 -6.48
CA ILE A 92 5.87 8.09 -6.94
C ILE A 92 6.96 8.09 -5.86
N CYS A 93 7.34 6.89 -5.41
CA CYS A 93 8.38 6.73 -4.41
C CYS A 93 9.73 7.17 -4.97
N GLN A 94 10.43 8.07 -4.27
CA GLN A 94 11.72 8.59 -4.73
C GLN A 94 12.87 7.56 -4.67
N ILE A 95 12.68 6.44 -3.95
CA ILE A 95 13.70 5.39 -3.81
C ILE A 95 13.57 4.37 -4.95
N CYS A 96 12.37 3.82 -5.14
CA CYS A 96 12.13 2.75 -6.11
C CYS A 96 11.41 3.20 -7.39
N GLN A 97 11.13 4.50 -7.53
CA GLN A 97 10.51 5.13 -8.70
C GLN A 97 9.18 4.48 -9.15
N THR A 98 8.48 3.83 -8.22
CA THR A 98 7.20 3.15 -8.44
C THR A 98 6.17 3.53 -7.37
N LYS A 99 4.88 3.21 -7.59
CA LYS A 99 3.80 3.39 -6.60
C LYS A 99 3.83 2.27 -5.56
N CYS A 100 4.88 2.23 -4.74
CA CYS A 100 5.13 1.11 -3.83
C CYS A 100 4.24 1.05 -2.58
N LYS A 101 3.46 2.11 -2.31
CA LYS A 101 2.52 2.17 -1.18
C LYS A 101 1.06 1.92 -1.57
N HIS A 102 0.82 1.62 -2.85
CA HIS A 102 -0.49 1.26 -3.35
C HIS A 102 -0.72 -0.24 -3.13
N TYR A 103 -1.35 -0.57 -1.99
CA TYR A 103 -1.74 -1.94 -1.69
C TYR A 103 -3.15 -2.21 -2.20
N VAL A 104 -3.36 -3.37 -2.80
CA VAL A 104 -4.68 -3.75 -3.32
C VAL A 104 -5.58 -4.17 -2.14
N LYS A 105 -6.69 -3.46 -1.94
CA LYS A 105 -7.70 -3.75 -0.89
C LYS A 105 -8.87 -4.62 -1.37
N LYS A 106 -8.80 -5.16 -2.59
CA LYS A 106 -9.89 -5.93 -3.21
C LYS A 106 -9.93 -7.36 -2.65
N PRO A 107 -11.09 -7.85 -2.18
CA PRO A 107 -11.22 -9.23 -1.73
C PRO A 107 -10.81 -10.24 -2.81
N GLY A 108 -10.12 -11.32 -2.40
CA GLY A 108 -9.65 -12.38 -3.30
C GLY A 108 -8.33 -12.10 -4.02
N LEU A 109 -7.69 -10.95 -3.76
CA LEU A 109 -6.35 -10.61 -4.23
C LEU A 109 -5.41 -10.41 -3.03
N ASP A 110 -4.13 -10.69 -3.22
CA ASP A 110 -3.09 -10.35 -2.26
C ASP A 110 -2.79 -8.85 -2.23
N ILE A 111 -1.90 -8.43 -1.32
CA ILE A 111 -1.51 -7.02 -1.15
C ILE A 111 -0.86 -6.41 -2.40
N TRP A 112 -0.39 -7.23 -3.34
CA TRP A 112 0.20 -6.82 -4.61
C TRP A 112 -0.78 -6.97 -5.79
N GLY A 113 -2.03 -7.35 -5.54
CA GLY A 113 -3.05 -7.52 -6.57
C GLY A 113 -3.00 -8.85 -7.32
N LYS A 114 -2.23 -9.84 -6.85
CA LYS A 114 -2.23 -11.18 -7.45
C LYS A 114 -3.33 -12.05 -6.86
N SER A 115 -4.03 -12.78 -7.72
CA SER A 115 -5.01 -13.78 -7.30
C SER A 115 -4.31 -15.08 -6.92
N TYR A 116 -4.83 -15.78 -5.92
CA TYR A 116 -4.39 -17.14 -5.64
C TYR A 116 -4.88 -18.09 -6.74
N ASN A 117 -3.94 -18.68 -7.48
CA ASN A 117 -4.18 -19.65 -8.53
C ASN A 117 -3.23 -20.83 -8.34
N ALA A 118 -3.78 -22.00 -8.05
CA ALA A 118 -2.98 -23.20 -7.76
C ALA A 118 -2.06 -23.62 -8.92
N SER A 119 -2.37 -23.22 -10.15
CA SER A 119 -1.60 -23.48 -11.37
C SER A 119 -0.35 -22.61 -11.52
N THR A 120 -0.29 -21.46 -10.84
CA THR A 120 0.83 -20.51 -10.96
C THR A 120 1.77 -20.58 -9.77
N LEU A 121 1.53 -21.53 -8.87
CA LEU A 121 2.40 -21.77 -7.74
C LEU A 121 3.76 -22.33 -8.22
N PRO A 122 4.87 -21.88 -7.61
CA PRO A 122 6.20 -22.29 -8.01
C PRO A 122 6.49 -23.76 -7.68
N PHE A 123 7.54 -24.28 -8.30
CA PHE A 123 8.15 -25.55 -7.95
C PHE A 123 9.32 -25.31 -6.99
N TYR A 124 9.52 -26.23 -6.07
CA TYR A 124 10.59 -26.19 -5.09
C TYR A 124 11.38 -27.48 -5.12
N GLU A 125 12.68 -27.38 -4.93
CA GLU A 125 13.56 -28.54 -4.81
C GLU A 125 13.49 -29.12 -3.39
N CYS A 126 13.26 -30.42 -3.28
CA CYS A 126 13.25 -31.10 -1.99
C CYS A 126 14.67 -31.22 -1.41
N ALA A 127 14.89 -30.69 -0.21
CA ALA A 127 16.19 -30.77 0.46
C ALA A 127 16.68 -32.19 0.76
N ASN A 128 15.78 -33.18 0.85
CA ASN A 128 16.15 -34.57 1.15
C ASN A 128 16.45 -35.41 -0.09
N CYS A 129 15.69 -35.26 -1.18
CA CYS A 129 15.83 -36.09 -2.38
C CYS A 129 16.12 -35.32 -3.66
N GLN A 130 16.33 -34.00 -3.58
CA GLN A 130 16.69 -33.09 -4.67
C GLN A 130 15.74 -33.13 -5.88
N LYS A 131 14.50 -33.58 -5.66
CA LYS A 131 13.48 -33.59 -6.71
C LYS A 131 12.75 -32.26 -6.73
N SER A 132 12.46 -31.76 -7.93
CA SER A 132 11.57 -30.61 -8.12
C SER A 132 10.11 -31.03 -7.90
N ILE A 133 9.44 -30.43 -6.92
CA ILE A 133 8.08 -30.76 -6.49
C ILE A 133 7.23 -29.48 -6.53
N SER A 134 5.99 -29.57 -7.00
CA SER A 134 5.07 -28.42 -6.98
C SER A 134 4.74 -28.01 -5.54
N ALA A 135 4.54 -26.71 -5.29
CA ALA A 135 4.13 -26.21 -3.97
C ALA A 135 2.92 -26.98 -3.40
N THR A 136 1.94 -27.29 -4.25
CA THR A 136 0.70 -28.00 -3.89
C THR A 136 0.89 -29.47 -3.50
N ARG A 137 2.04 -30.07 -3.79
CA ARG A 137 2.36 -31.48 -3.52
C ARG A 137 3.56 -31.64 -2.59
N TYR A 138 4.13 -30.54 -2.11
CA TYR A 138 5.32 -30.58 -1.27
C TYR A 138 5.06 -31.28 0.07
N ALA A 139 3.94 -30.98 0.74
CA ALA A 139 3.54 -31.66 1.98
C ALA A 139 3.36 -33.19 1.83
N PRO A 140 2.52 -33.71 0.91
CA PRO A 140 2.39 -35.16 0.72
C PRO A 140 3.65 -35.82 0.17
N HIS A 141 4.55 -35.06 -0.45
CA HIS A 141 5.89 -35.54 -0.80
C HIS A 141 6.75 -35.75 0.44
N LEU A 142 6.84 -34.77 1.34
CA LEU A 142 7.64 -34.86 2.57
C LEU A 142 7.22 -36.05 3.45
N GLU A 143 5.91 -36.30 3.58
CA GLU A 143 5.41 -37.46 4.32
C GLU A 143 6.00 -38.78 3.80
N LYS A 144 6.09 -38.94 2.48
CA LYS A 144 6.64 -40.15 1.86
C LYS A 144 8.17 -40.13 1.85
N CYS A 145 8.77 -38.98 1.58
CA CYS A 145 10.21 -38.79 1.42
C CYS A 145 10.95 -38.98 2.75
N LEU A 146 10.36 -38.54 3.85
CA LEU A 146 10.88 -38.70 5.21
C LEU A 146 10.39 -40.00 5.88
N GLY A 147 9.59 -40.83 5.17
CA GLY A 147 9.06 -42.08 5.71
C GLY A 147 8.00 -41.93 6.80
N LEU A 148 7.47 -40.71 7.01
CA LEU A 148 6.43 -40.40 7.99
C LEU A 148 5.05 -40.92 7.57
N SER A 149 4.84 -41.22 6.29
CA SER A 149 3.58 -41.77 5.78
C SER A 149 3.44 -43.25 6.17
N GLY A 150 2.95 -43.52 7.39
CA GLY A 150 2.77 -44.87 7.97
C GLY A 150 1.95 -45.86 7.14
N ARG A 151 1.27 -45.42 6.08
CA ARG A 151 0.51 -46.27 5.15
C ARG A 151 1.37 -47.26 4.38
N GLN A 152 2.59 -46.91 3.96
CA GLN A 152 3.44 -47.85 3.22
C GLN A 152 4.11 -48.85 4.17
N SER A 153 4.56 -48.39 5.33
CA SER A 153 5.16 -49.20 6.39
C SER A 153 4.19 -50.28 6.88
N SER A 154 2.94 -49.92 7.17
CA SER A 154 1.88 -50.86 7.57
C SER A 154 1.63 -51.92 6.49
N ARG A 155 1.51 -51.52 5.21
CA ARG A 155 1.27 -52.47 4.10
C ARG A 155 2.46 -53.42 3.85
N VAL A 156 3.69 -52.98 4.10
CA VAL A 156 4.87 -53.85 4.02
C VAL A 156 4.89 -54.83 5.19
N ALA A 157 4.56 -54.38 6.41
CA ALA A 157 4.46 -55.24 7.58
C ALA A 157 3.39 -56.32 7.42
N SER A 158 2.17 -55.96 7.00
CA SER A 158 1.08 -56.93 6.76
C SER A 158 1.43 -57.96 5.70
N ARG A 159 2.11 -57.55 4.60
CA ARG A 159 2.56 -58.51 3.57
C ARG A 159 3.62 -59.48 4.10
N ARG A 160 4.53 -59.02 4.97
CA ARG A 160 5.52 -59.91 5.60
C ARG A 160 4.83 -60.94 6.50
N ILE A 161 3.84 -60.52 7.29
CA ILE A 161 3.05 -61.42 8.15
C ILE A 161 2.32 -62.46 7.30
N GLN A 162 1.61 -62.05 6.26
CA GLN A 162 0.86 -62.96 5.38
C GLN A 162 1.79 -63.94 4.64
N ASN A 163 2.96 -63.49 4.18
CA ASN A 163 3.93 -64.37 3.53
C ASN A 163 4.56 -65.36 4.52
N ALA A 164 4.79 -64.96 5.77
CA ALA A 164 5.28 -65.85 6.82
C ALA A 164 4.24 -66.92 7.18
N GLU A 165 2.96 -66.54 7.27
CA GLU A 165 1.84 -67.45 7.49
C GLU A 165 1.70 -68.46 6.34
N ASN A 166 1.75 -68.00 5.09
CA ASN A 166 1.71 -68.87 3.92
C ASN A 166 2.91 -69.83 3.84
N ALA A 167 4.11 -69.37 4.20
CA ALA A 167 5.30 -70.21 4.24
C ALA A 167 5.23 -71.26 5.36
N TYR A 168 4.64 -70.91 6.50
CA TYR A 168 4.38 -71.85 7.59
C TYR A 168 3.37 -72.93 7.16
N ASN A 169 2.23 -72.52 6.57
CA ASN A 169 1.20 -73.45 6.10
C ASN A 169 1.73 -74.39 5.01
N LYS A 170 2.55 -73.88 4.08
CA LYS A 170 3.19 -74.71 3.03
C LYS A 170 4.14 -75.78 3.59
N LYS A 171 4.84 -75.50 4.70
CA LYS A 171 5.73 -76.49 5.33
C LYS A 171 4.95 -77.61 6.01
N MET A 172 3.78 -77.33 6.58
CA MET A 172 2.90 -78.35 7.18
C MET A 172 2.30 -79.31 6.15
N THR A 173 1.97 -78.83 4.94
CA THR A 173 1.41 -79.66 3.86
C THR A 173 2.42 -80.55 3.14
N LEU A 174 3.71 -80.43 3.44
CA LEU A 174 4.83 -81.18 2.82
C LEU A 174 5.46 -82.20 3.78
N SER A 175 4.89 -82.36 4.98
CA SER A 175 5.34 -83.28 6.03
C SER A 175 4.37 -84.44 6.30
N GLU A 176 3.36 -84.63 5.44
CA GLU A 176 2.54 -85.85 5.31
C GLU A 176 2.92 -86.58 4.02
#